data_AF-A0A9W9WBJ9-F1
#
_entry.id   AF-A0A9W9WBJ9-F1
#
_cell.length_a   1.000
_cell.length_b   1.000
_cell.length_c   1.000
_cell.angle_alpha   90.00
_cell.angle_beta   90.00
_cell.angle_gamma   90.00
#
_symmetry.space_group_name_H-M   'P 1'
#
loop_
_entity.id
_entity.type
_entity.pdbx_description
1 polymer ?
#
loop_
_entity_poly.entity_id
_entity_poly.type
_entity_poly.pdbx_seq_one_letter_code
_entity_poly.pdbx_strand_id
1 'polypeptide(L)' 'MDPAKRRGLKGPEAGKEIYIEDDVWIGAGVSILGGVRVGRGSPDVPAFHFVAGNPATVIRRIESAMNPSPDDNANEKSDI' A
#
# COMPACT_ATOMS: atom_id res chain seq x y z
N MET A 1 10.26 -5.89 29.07
CA MET A 1 10.09 -6.99 28.09
C MET A 1 11.43 -7.69 27.93
N ASP A 2 11.49 -8.97 28.27
CA ASP A 2 12.68 -9.82 28.13
C ASP A 2 13.05 -9.96 26.64
N PRO A 3 14.28 -9.59 26.22
CA PRO A 3 14.74 -9.77 24.84
C PRO A 3 14.56 -11.20 24.30
N ALA A 4 14.69 -12.23 25.16
CA ALA A 4 14.50 -13.62 24.76
C ALA A 4 13.04 -13.96 24.39
N LYS A 5 12.07 -13.16 24.86
CA LYS A 5 10.65 -13.29 24.51
C LYS A 5 10.27 -12.62 23.19
N ARG A 6 11.11 -11.73 22.65
CA ARG A 6 10.89 -11.01 21.39
C ARG A 6 11.29 -11.83 20.16
N ARG A 7 10.98 -13.14 20.14
CA ARG A 7 11.44 -14.12 19.13
C ARG A 7 10.86 -13.82 17.72
N GLY A 8 11.29 -12.74 17.09
CA GLY A 8 10.74 -12.22 15.84
C GLY A 8 9.21 -12.05 15.92
N LEU A 9 8.51 -12.48 14.89
CA LEU A 9 7.04 -12.52 14.81
C LEU A 9 6.39 -13.62 15.68
N LYS A 10 7.18 -14.44 16.39
CA LYS A 10 6.68 -15.57 17.21
C LYS A 10 6.55 -15.23 18.70
N GLY A 11 6.81 -13.99 19.10
CA GLY A 11 6.50 -13.50 20.44
C GLY A 11 4.99 -13.28 20.64
N PRO A 12 4.55 -12.89 21.84
CA PRO A 12 3.15 -12.51 22.10
C PRO A 12 2.71 -11.21 21.39
N GLU A 13 3.59 -10.64 20.55
CA GLU A 13 3.38 -9.44 19.77
C GLU A 13 2.42 -9.78 18.61
N ALA A 14 1.38 -8.97 18.39
CA ALA A 14 0.43 -9.16 17.28
C ALA A 14 0.99 -8.70 15.92
N GLY A 15 2.27 -9.01 15.65
CA GLY A 15 2.94 -8.65 14.41
C GLY A 15 2.29 -9.35 13.22
N LYS A 16 1.90 -8.56 12.21
CA LYS A 16 1.43 -9.05 10.91
C LYS A 16 2.32 -8.50 9.82
N GLU A 17 2.39 -9.19 8.69
CA GLU A 17 3.17 -8.78 7.52
C GLU A 17 2.71 -7.42 6.99
N ILE A 18 3.65 -6.69 6.40
CA ILE A 18 3.39 -5.43 5.70
C ILE A 18 3.88 -5.62 4.28
N TYR A 19 3.03 -5.27 3.32
CA TYR A 19 3.32 -5.38 1.90
C TYR A 19 3.44 -3.97 1.33
N ILE A 20 4.60 -3.64 0.76
CA ILE A 20 4.83 -2.39 0.04
C ILE A 20 5.12 -2.77 -1.40
N GLU A 21 4.22 -2.42 -2.31
CA GLU A 21 4.36 -2.72 -3.74
C GLU A 21 5.31 -1.72 -4.44
N ASP A 22 5.54 -1.97 -5.72
CA ASP A 22 6.34 -1.12 -6.58
C ASP A 22 5.79 0.31 -6.70
N ASP A 23 6.71 1.25 -6.90
CA ASP A 23 6.43 2.68 -7.12
C ASP A 23 5.71 3.40 -5.96
N VAL A 24 5.85 2.90 -4.72
CA VAL A 24 5.32 3.54 -3.50
C VAL A 24 6.33 4.50 -2.89
N TRP A 25 5.90 5.73 -2.63
CA TRP A 25 6.67 6.71 -1.84
C TRP A 25 6.14 6.84 -0.42
N ILE A 26 7.03 6.71 0.57
CA ILE A 26 6.71 6.83 2.00
C ILE A 26 7.37 8.10 2.55
N GLY A 27 6.54 8.99 3.10
CA GLY A 27 7.00 10.23 3.73
C GLY A 27 7.73 10.01 5.06
N ALA A 28 8.46 11.04 5.51
CA ALA A 28 9.13 11.02 6.81
C ALA A 28 8.11 10.99 7.97
N GLY A 29 8.39 10.19 9.01
CA GLY A 29 7.54 10.10 10.20
C GLY A 29 6.25 9.29 10.03
N VAL A 30 6.11 8.55 8.92
CA VAL A 30 4.96 7.67 8.68
C VAL A 30 5.07 6.40 9.53
N SER A 31 3.94 6.00 10.13
CA SER A 31 3.79 4.72 10.83
C SER A 31 2.85 3.81 10.04
N ILE A 32 3.34 2.64 9.62
CA ILE A 32 2.55 1.59 8.96
C ILE A 32 2.36 0.46 9.95
N LEU A 33 1.10 0.12 10.24
CA LEU A 33 0.76 -0.94 11.19
C LEU A 33 0.77 -2.31 10.51
N GLY A 34 0.98 -3.37 11.30
CA GLY A 34 0.99 -4.74 10.78
C GLY A 34 -0.32 -5.13 10.11
N GLY A 35 -0.22 -5.80 8.97
CA GLY A 35 -1.36 -6.28 8.18
C GLY A 35 -1.80 -5.31 7.09
N VAL A 36 -1.13 -4.17 6.94
CA VAL A 36 -1.42 -3.17 5.90
C VAL A 36 -0.68 -3.54 4.61
N ARG A 37 -1.37 -3.39 3.48
CA ARG A 37 -0.77 -3.42 2.15
C ARG A 37 -0.82 -2.04 1.51
N VAL A 38 0.30 -1.52 1.03
CA VAL A 38 0.39 -0.22 0.36
C VAL A 38 0.81 -0.46 -1.09
N GLY A 39 -0.05 -0.13 -2.07
CA GLY A 39 0.33 -0.32 -3.46
C GLY A 39 -0.80 -0.46 -4.47
N ARG A 40 -0.43 -0.89 -5.69
CA ARG A 40 -1.32 -0.98 -6.84
C ARG A 40 -2.45 -2.00 -6.59
N GLY A 41 -3.66 -1.52 -6.36
CA GLY A 41 -4.84 -2.37 -6.10
C GLY A 41 -4.99 -2.87 -4.66
N SER A 42 -4.33 -2.25 -3.67
CA SER A 42 -4.58 -2.57 -2.26
C SER A 42 -5.97 -2.07 -1.82
N PRO A 43 -6.70 -2.85 -0.99
CA PRO A 43 -7.93 -2.38 -0.35
C PRO A 43 -7.69 -1.24 0.65
N ASP A 44 -6.48 -1.15 1.24
CA ASP A 44 -6.16 -0.16 2.27
C ASP A 44 -5.70 1.18 1.69
N VAL A 45 -4.88 1.15 0.63
CA VAL A 45 -4.38 2.33 -0.08
C VAL A 45 -4.46 2.08 -1.58
N PRO A 46 -5.41 2.68 -2.30
CA PRO A 46 -5.56 2.46 -3.73
C PRO A 46 -4.36 2.96 -4.56
N ALA A 47 -4.17 2.37 -5.74
CA ALA A 47 -3.11 2.75 -6.67
C ALA A 47 -3.14 4.25 -7.00
N PHE A 48 -1.97 4.90 -7.07
CA PHE A 48 -1.83 6.30 -7.46
C PHE A 48 -2.63 7.28 -6.59
N HIS A 49 -2.76 7.02 -5.29
CA HIS A 49 -3.40 7.94 -4.35
C HIS A 49 -2.40 8.52 -3.36
N PHE A 50 -2.63 9.79 -3.01
CA PHE A 50 -1.98 10.45 -1.89
C PHE A 50 -2.84 10.27 -0.64
N VAL A 51 -2.28 9.60 0.37
CA VAL A 51 -2.89 9.40 1.69
C VAL A 51 -2.08 10.10 2.77
N ALA A 52 -2.74 10.68 3.77
CA ALA A 52 -2.08 11.19 4.97
C ALA A 52 -3.06 11.28 6.15
N GLY A 53 -2.54 11.61 7.34
CA GLY A 53 -3.32 11.70 8.58
C GLY A 53 -3.11 10.51 9.50
N ASN A 54 -3.77 10.54 10.66
CA ASN A 54 -3.77 9.47 11.64
C ASN A 54 -5.20 9.28 12.22
N PRO A 55 -5.95 8.25 11.81
CA PRO A 55 -5.59 7.25 10.78
C PRO A 55 -5.47 7.89 9.38
N ALA A 56 -4.65 7.31 8.53
CA ALA A 56 -4.43 7.83 7.18
C ALA A 56 -5.71 7.67 6.33
N THR A 57 -6.05 8.73 5.58
CA THR A 57 -7.19 8.72 4.64
C THR A 57 -6.76 9.22 3.27
N VAL A 58 -7.52 8.85 2.25
CA VAL A 58 -7.31 9.33 0.88
C VAL A 58 -7.59 10.82 0.80
N ILE A 59 -6.59 11.60 0.40
CA ILE A 59 -6.72 13.04 0.20
C ILE A 59 -7.04 13.35 -1.26
N ARG A 60 -6.29 12.74 -2.19
CA ARG A 60 -6.51 12.90 -3.63
C ARG A 60 -5.88 11.78 -4.45
N ARG A 61 -6.35 11.64 -5.68
CA ARG A 61 -5.65 10.89 -6.72
C ARG A 61 -4.43 11.68 -7.23
N ILE A 62 -3.39 10.95 -7.62
CA ILE A 62 -2.22 11.46 -8.32
C ILE A 62 -2.39 11.09 -9.78
N GLU A 63 -2.43 12.10 -10.65
CA GLU A 63 -2.36 11.88 -12.08
C GLU A 63 -0.93 11.47 -12.46
N SER A 64 -0.81 10.37 -13.19
CA SER A 64 0.47 9.82 -13.63
C SER A 64 0.33 9.38 -15.09
N ALA A 65 1.42 9.47 -15.85
CA ALA A 65 1.50 8.88 -17.19
C ALA A 65 1.35 7.35 -17.17
N MET A 66 1.44 6.71 -15.99
CA MET A 66 1.15 5.29 -15.79
C MET A 66 -0.33 4.99 -15.53
N ASN A 67 -1.20 6.02 -15.46
CA ASN A 67 -2.64 5.77 -15.45
C ASN A 67 -3.01 5.10 -16.78
N PRO A 68 -3.78 4.00 -16.76
CA PRO A 68 -4.22 3.37 -18.00
C PRO A 68 -4.99 4.43 -18.80
N SER A 69 -4.58 4.61 -20.06
CA SER A 69 -5.33 5.46 -20.96
C SER A 69 -6.73 4.83 -21.15
N PRO A 70 -7.79 5.62 -21.37
CA PRO A 70 -9.10 5.08 -21.73
C PRO A 70 -9.00 4.11 -22.93
N ASP A 71 -8.00 4.33 -23.80
CA ASP A 71 -7.77 3.56 -25.02
C ASP A 71 -7.08 2.21 -24.76
N ASP A 72 -6.35 2.05 -23.65
CA ASP A 72 -5.68 0.78 -23.29
C ASP A 72 -6.70 -0.32 -22.99
N ASN A 73 -7.87 0.03 -22.43
CA ASN A 73 -8.96 -0.91 -22.15
C ASN A 73 -9.77 -1.30 -23.39
N ALA A 74 -9.65 -0.55 -24.50
CA ALA A 74 -10.33 -0.85 -25.75
C ALA A 74 -9.56 -1.89 -26.58
N ASN A 75 -8.23 -1.92 -26.45
CA ASN A 75 -7.37 -2.79 -27.25
C ASN A 75 -7.31 -4.25 -26.71
N GLU A 76 -7.63 -4.48 -25.43
CA GLU A 76 -7.73 -5.85 -24.88
C GLU A 76 -9.01 -6.59 -25.31
N LYS A 77 -10.05 -5.87 -25.75
CA LYS A 77 -11.32 -6.47 -26.19
C LYS A 77 -11.37 -6.85 -27.67
N SER A 78 -10.40 -6.44 -28.49
CA SER A 78 -10.34 -6.80 -29.91
C SER A 78 -9.61 -8.12 -30.19
N ASP A 79 -8.87 -8.64 -29.20
CA ASP A 79 -8.05 -9.85 -29.33
C ASP A 79 -8.72 -11.12 -28.75
N ILE A 80 -10.04 -11.08 -28.49
CA ILE A 80 -10.88 -12.24 -28.11
C ILE A 80 -11.98 -12.47 -29.13
#